data_AF-A0A7S1A5S9-F1
#
_entry.id   AF-A0A7S1A5S9-F1
#
_cell.length_a   1.000
_cell.length_b   1.000
_cell.length_c   1.000
_cell.angle_alpha   90.00
_cell.angle_beta   90.00
_cell.angle_gamma   90.00
#
_symmetry.space_group_name_H-M   'P 1'
#
loop_
_entity.id
_entity.type
_entity.pdbx_description
1 polymer ?
#
loop_
_entity_poly.entity_id
_entity_poly.type
_entity_poly.pdbx_seq_one_letter_code
_entity_poly.pdbx_strand_id
1 'polypeptide(L)'
;MEDPTCERTLEDYPLGCEQRRCDKTISTHNKICSDDVPDETDCTLEECQSYCSAHTEFTCSTYSYDVAGKECYLFETCENEGFDEDYSTYVLQDPTCDKKYEAGGCSQRRCDKDITTHDKICTDDSADQQCTVDECEAFCSQYTFTDISNEAFCTHWAYDVVDMECYLFYGCIGEKYDDDYTLYTQSYGERLALQSEQTTSTTVAMSSS
;
A
#
# COMPACT_ATOMS: atom_id res chain seq x y z
N MET A 1 1.57 -15.42 -15.91
CA MET A 1 1.32 -14.08 -16.49
C MET A 1 0.81 -13.31 -15.30
N GLU A 2 1.73 -12.63 -14.62
CA GLU A 2 1.44 -11.89 -13.39
C GLU A 2 0.53 -10.71 -13.74
N ASP A 3 -0.37 -10.40 -12.82
CA ASP A 3 -1.36 -9.36 -12.94
C ASP A 3 -0.84 -8.13 -12.17
N PRO A 4 -0.30 -7.11 -12.86
CA PRO A 4 0.31 -5.96 -12.22
C PRO A 4 -0.78 -4.94 -11.90
N THR A 5 -1.51 -5.15 -10.81
CA THR A 5 -2.50 -4.18 -10.35
C THR A 5 -1.82 -2.84 -10.04
N CYS A 6 -2.56 -1.75 -10.23
CA CYS A 6 -2.09 -0.41 -9.99
C CYS A 6 -1.70 -0.22 -8.53
N GLU A 7 -0.54 0.38 -8.27
CA GLU A 7 -0.09 0.72 -6.91
C GLU A 7 0.00 2.25 -6.70
N ARG A 8 -0.65 3.05 -7.56
CA ARG A 8 -0.56 4.52 -7.52
C ARG A 8 -1.72 5.13 -6.73
N THR A 9 -1.40 5.92 -5.72
CA THR A 9 -2.36 6.79 -5.02
C THR A 9 -2.52 8.11 -5.79
N LEU A 10 -3.63 8.83 -5.55
CA LEU A 10 -3.85 10.16 -6.13
C LEU A 10 -2.79 11.19 -5.69
N GLU A 11 -2.31 11.08 -4.45
CA GLU A 11 -1.32 12.01 -3.88
C GLU A 11 0.06 11.82 -4.52
N ASP A 12 0.50 10.57 -4.70
CA ASP A 12 1.81 10.26 -5.28
C ASP A 12 1.83 10.43 -6.81
N TYR A 13 0.69 10.20 -7.47
CA TYR A 13 0.59 10.31 -8.93
C TYR A 13 -0.81 10.82 -9.34
N PRO A 14 -0.95 12.11 -9.68
CA PRO A 14 -2.25 12.73 -9.98
C PRO A 14 -3.03 12.13 -11.14
N LEU A 15 -2.39 11.30 -11.98
CA LEU A 15 -3.01 10.60 -13.10
C LEU A 15 -3.24 9.11 -12.84
N GLY A 16 -2.87 8.60 -11.65
CA GLY A 16 -2.96 7.19 -11.30
C GLY A 16 -2.23 6.28 -12.30
N CYS A 17 -2.79 5.11 -12.54
CA CYS A 17 -2.41 4.26 -13.65
C CYS A 17 -3.32 4.57 -14.84
N GLU A 18 -2.87 5.48 -15.71
CA GLU A 18 -3.60 5.94 -16.88
C GLU A 18 -3.95 4.80 -17.84
N GLN A 19 -5.15 4.90 -18.42
CA GLN A 19 -5.69 3.97 -19.42
C GLN A 19 -5.82 2.54 -18.92
N ARG A 20 -6.21 2.38 -17.65
CA ARG A 20 -6.36 1.08 -17.00
C ARG A 20 -7.61 1.03 -16.14
N ARG A 21 -8.18 -0.18 -16.02
CA ARG A 21 -9.30 -0.48 -15.12
C ARG A 21 -9.29 -1.95 -14.70
N CYS A 22 -9.71 -2.21 -13.46
CA CYS A 22 -9.94 -3.57 -12.95
C CYS A 22 -11.08 -4.26 -13.73
N ASP A 23 -10.99 -5.58 -13.91
CA ASP A 23 -11.99 -6.35 -14.62
C ASP A 23 -13.30 -6.44 -13.81
N LYS A 24 -14.33 -5.75 -14.28
CA LYS A 24 -15.66 -5.70 -13.66
C LYS A 24 -16.42 -7.03 -13.69
N THR A 25 -15.99 -8.01 -14.50
CA THR A 25 -16.66 -9.31 -14.56
C THR A 25 -16.25 -10.24 -13.43
N ILE A 26 -15.10 -9.97 -12.80
CA ILE A 26 -14.53 -10.80 -11.74
C ILE A 26 -14.28 -10.04 -10.43
N SER A 27 -13.97 -8.74 -10.50
CA SER A 27 -13.75 -7.92 -9.31
C SER A 27 -15.07 -7.58 -8.64
N THR A 28 -15.18 -7.79 -7.33
CA THR A 28 -16.29 -7.22 -6.54
C THR A 28 -16.24 -5.71 -6.65
N HIS A 29 -17.30 -5.09 -7.17
CA HIS A 29 -17.28 -3.67 -7.48
C HIS A 29 -18.66 -3.02 -7.38
N ASN A 30 -18.67 -1.70 -7.21
CA ASN A 30 -19.84 -0.84 -7.30
C ASN A 30 -19.55 0.35 -8.24
N LYS A 31 -20.48 0.67 -9.14
CA LYS A 31 -20.45 1.94 -9.90
C LYS A 31 -21.19 2.99 -9.08
N ILE A 32 -20.52 4.07 -8.69
CA ILE A 32 -21.10 5.07 -7.78
C ILE A 32 -21.50 6.35 -8.51
N CYS A 33 -20.81 6.70 -9.59
CA CYS A 33 -21.12 7.87 -10.42
C CYS A 33 -21.26 7.44 -11.88
N SER A 34 -22.21 8.03 -12.59
CA SER A 34 -22.48 7.77 -14.02
C SER A 34 -22.86 9.06 -14.74
N ASP A 35 -22.73 9.07 -16.06
CA ASP A 35 -23.11 10.19 -16.93
C ASP A 35 -24.57 10.11 -17.41
N ASP A 36 -25.37 9.20 -16.84
CA ASP A 36 -26.76 8.94 -17.27
C ASP A 36 -27.61 10.22 -17.25
N VAL A 37 -27.33 11.12 -16.30
CA VAL A 37 -27.86 12.48 -16.28
C VAL A 37 -26.72 13.47 -15.95
N PRO A 38 -26.25 14.25 -16.94
CA PRO A 38 -25.16 15.20 -16.75
C PRO A 38 -25.44 16.16 -15.59
N ASP A 39 -24.45 16.35 -14.73
CA ASP A 39 -24.46 17.18 -13.52
C ASP A 39 -25.41 16.71 -12.38
N GLU A 40 -26.08 15.55 -12.50
CA GLU A 40 -26.92 14.97 -11.44
C GLU A 40 -26.32 13.68 -10.84
N THR A 41 -25.67 12.86 -11.66
CA THR A 41 -25.02 11.61 -11.24
C THR A 41 -23.49 11.61 -11.39
N ASP A 42 -22.93 12.73 -11.85
CA ASP A 42 -21.50 12.97 -12.00
C ASP A 42 -20.82 13.07 -10.63
N CYS A 43 -19.55 12.69 -10.56
CA CYS A 43 -18.68 13.10 -9.46
C CYS A 43 -17.28 13.47 -9.94
N THR A 44 -16.55 14.19 -9.11
CA THR A 44 -15.13 14.50 -9.28
C THR A 44 -14.24 13.31 -8.90
N LEU A 45 -12.96 13.36 -9.27
CA LEU A 45 -11.97 12.37 -8.87
C LEU A 45 -11.83 12.29 -7.35
N GLU A 46 -11.81 13.44 -6.67
CA GLU A 46 -11.71 13.53 -5.21
C GLU A 46 -12.96 12.97 -4.51
N GLU A 47 -14.14 13.15 -5.11
CA GLU A 47 -15.38 12.52 -4.64
C GLU A 47 -15.35 11.01 -4.86
N CYS A 48 -14.82 10.52 -5.99
CA CYS A 48 -14.65 9.09 -6.26
C CYS A 48 -13.75 8.43 -5.20
N GLN A 49 -12.61 9.04 -4.88
CA GLN A 49 -11.73 8.61 -3.79
C GLN A 49 -12.48 8.61 -2.45
N SER A 50 -13.23 9.68 -2.16
CA SER A 50 -14.00 9.81 -0.92
C SER A 50 -15.06 8.71 -0.79
N TYR A 51 -15.76 8.38 -1.88
CA TYR A 51 -16.73 7.28 -1.91
C TYR A 51 -16.07 5.92 -1.65
N CYS A 52 -14.88 5.68 -2.20
CA CYS A 52 -14.09 4.49 -1.88
C CYS A 52 -13.80 4.42 -0.37
N SER A 53 -13.28 5.50 0.21
CA SER A 53 -12.91 5.56 1.63
C SER A 53 -14.08 5.37 2.60
N ALA A 54 -15.27 5.81 2.20
CA ALA A 54 -16.47 5.72 3.02
C ALA A 54 -17.34 4.49 2.69
N HIS A 55 -16.89 3.61 1.79
CA HIS A 55 -17.71 2.50 1.32
C HIS A 55 -17.96 1.46 2.43
N THR A 56 -19.20 1.00 2.55
CA THR A 56 -19.60 0.08 3.63
C THR A 56 -20.09 -1.28 3.18
N GLU A 57 -20.36 -1.48 1.88
CA GLU A 57 -20.79 -2.79 1.38
C GLU A 57 -19.62 -3.77 1.26
N PHE A 58 -18.41 -3.24 1.05
CA PHE A 58 -17.12 -3.92 1.12
C PHE A 58 -16.04 -2.90 1.48
N THR A 59 -14.87 -3.39 1.93
CA THR A 59 -13.69 -2.54 2.12
C THR A 59 -13.12 -2.20 0.74
N CYS A 60 -13.30 -0.96 0.29
CA CYS A 60 -12.79 -0.52 -1.01
C CYS A 60 -11.27 -0.29 -0.90
N SER A 61 -10.49 -0.98 -1.74
CA SER A 61 -9.04 -0.80 -1.83
C SER A 61 -8.61 -0.06 -3.10
N THR A 62 -9.46 -0.07 -4.13
CA THR A 62 -9.12 0.45 -5.46
C THR A 62 -10.32 1.20 -6.03
N TYR A 63 -10.07 2.29 -6.76
CA TYR A 63 -11.09 3.01 -7.50
C TYR A 63 -10.58 3.37 -8.90
N SER A 64 -11.48 3.38 -9.88
CA SER A 64 -11.17 3.84 -11.24
C SER A 64 -12.09 4.99 -11.61
N TYR A 65 -11.51 6.03 -12.20
CA TYR A 65 -12.22 7.24 -12.55
C TYR A 65 -12.04 7.56 -14.04
N ASP A 66 -13.14 7.90 -14.70
CA ASP A 66 -13.16 8.44 -16.06
C ASP A 66 -13.28 9.96 -15.99
N VAL A 67 -12.27 10.67 -16.50
CA VAL A 67 -12.20 12.14 -16.46
C VAL A 67 -13.20 12.78 -17.42
N ALA A 68 -13.45 12.16 -18.58
CA ALA A 68 -14.33 12.70 -19.61
C ALA A 68 -15.80 12.42 -19.28
N GLY A 69 -16.12 11.19 -18.88
CA GLY A 69 -17.45 10.76 -18.48
C GLY A 69 -17.81 11.07 -17.02
N LYS A 70 -16.84 11.49 -16.19
CA LYS A 70 -17.00 11.72 -14.74
C LYS A 70 -17.59 10.51 -14.01
N GLU A 71 -17.21 9.31 -14.46
CA GLU A 71 -17.71 8.04 -13.92
C GLU A 71 -16.75 7.48 -12.87
N CYS A 72 -17.30 6.82 -11.86
CA CYS A 72 -16.52 6.25 -10.75
C CYS A 72 -16.91 4.80 -10.49
N TYR A 73 -15.90 3.94 -10.45
CA TYR A 73 -15.99 2.56 -10.00
C TYR A 73 -15.17 2.35 -8.73
N LEU A 74 -15.77 1.67 -7.76
CA LEU A 74 -15.13 1.22 -6.52
C LEU A 74 -14.93 -0.28 -6.58
N PHE A 75 -13.79 -0.76 -6.10
CA PHE A 75 -13.43 -2.17 -6.10
C PHE A 75 -12.95 -2.61 -4.72
N GLU A 76 -13.41 -3.79 -4.27
CA GLU A 76 -12.91 -4.43 -3.05
C GLU A 76 -11.43 -4.80 -3.19
N THR A 77 -11.10 -5.41 -4.32
CA THR A 77 -9.75 -5.68 -4.81
C THR A 77 -9.75 -5.54 -6.33
N CYS A 78 -8.60 -5.24 -6.92
CA CYS A 78 -8.45 -5.15 -8.36
C CYS A 78 -8.01 -6.51 -8.92
N GLU A 79 -8.84 -7.14 -9.74
CA GLU A 79 -8.49 -8.39 -10.43
C GLU A 79 -8.43 -8.13 -11.95
N ASN A 80 -7.42 -8.69 -12.62
CA ASN A 80 -7.20 -8.63 -14.07
C ASN A 80 -7.23 -7.20 -14.61
N GLU A 81 -6.36 -6.34 -14.08
CA GLU A 81 -6.29 -4.93 -14.51
C GLU A 81 -5.88 -4.83 -15.99
N GLY A 82 -6.83 -4.41 -16.81
CA GLY A 82 -6.68 -4.32 -18.26
C GLY A 82 -6.59 -2.89 -18.75
N PHE A 83 -6.22 -2.75 -20.02
CA PHE A 83 -6.29 -1.47 -20.74
C PHE A 83 -7.74 -1.03 -20.88
N ASP A 84 -8.00 0.24 -20.59
CA ASP A 84 -9.30 0.89 -20.76
C ASP A 84 -9.06 2.38 -21.06
N GLU A 85 -9.40 2.84 -22.26
CA GLU A 85 -8.94 4.15 -22.77
C GLU A 85 -9.47 5.36 -21.99
N ASP A 86 -10.61 5.18 -21.30
CA ASP A 86 -11.34 6.25 -20.63
C ASP A 86 -10.97 6.37 -19.14
N TYR A 87 -10.39 5.32 -18.55
CA TYR A 87 -10.21 5.22 -17.10
C TYR A 87 -8.76 5.35 -16.66
N SER A 88 -8.59 5.92 -15.48
CA SER A 88 -7.37 5.78 -14.68
C SER A 88 -7.70 5.04 -13.40
N THR A 89 -6.89 4.05 -13.03
CA THR A 89 -7.01 3.30 -11.78
C THR A 89 -6.13 3.90 -10.70
N TYR A 90 -6.62 3.88 -9.47
CA TYR A 90 -5.93 4.35 -8.28
C TYR A 90 -6.15 3.35 -7.15
N VAL A 91 -5.14 3.17 -6.31
CA VAL A 91 -5.35 2.53 -5.00
C VAL A 91 -5.76 3.58 -3.99
N LEU A 92 -6.77 3.22 -3.18
CA LEU A 92 -7.01 3.93 -1.95
C LEU A 92 -5.90 3.52 -0.99
N GLN A 93 -5.19 4.51 -0.45
CA GLN A 93 -4.37 4.25 0.73
C GLN A 93 -5.32 3.78 1.82
N ASP A 94 -5.24 2.49 2.17
CA ASP A 94 -6.05 1.90 3.23
C ASP A 94 -5.88 2.79 4.48
N PRO A 95 -6.97 3.26 5.13
CA PRO A 95 -6.88 4.05 6.37
C PRO A 95 -6.27 3.28 7.56
N THR A 96 -5.76 2.06 7.34
CA THR A 96 -4.81 1.36 8.19
C THR A 96 -3.48 2.13 8.21
N CYS A 97 -3.02 2.48 9.40
CA CYS A 97 -1.93 3.43 9.68
C CYS A 97 -1.30 4.19 8.50
N ASP A 98 -1.71 5.44 8.27
CA ASP A 98 -1.11 6.34 7.26
C ASP A 98 0.22 6.97 7.69
N LYS A 99 0.67 6.69 8.91
CA LYS A 99 1.86 7.32 9.49
C LYS A 99 3.13 6.58 9.11
N LYS A 100 4.04 7.33 8.50
CA LYS A 100 5.43 6.96 8.27
C LYS A 100 6.22 6.94 9.58
N TYR A 101 7.46 6.47 9.50
CA TYR A 101 8.37 6.44 10.64
C TYR A 101 8.61 7.82 11.26
N GLU A 102 8.88 8.84 10.44
CA GLU A 102 9.11 10.21 10.90
C GLU A 102 7.89 10.82 11.62
N ALA A 103 6.68 10.32 11.32
CA ALA A 103 5.43 10.71 11.96
C ALA A 103 5.12 9.90 13.23
N GLY A 104 6.00 8.98 13.61
CA GLY A 104 5.91 8.15 14.81
C GLY A 104 5.05 6.88 14.67
N GLY A 105 4.59 6.57 13.46
CA GLY A 105 3.73 5.40 13.21
C GLY A 105 2.41 5.42 14.00
N CYS A 106 1.74 4.27 14.00
CA CYS A 106 0.51 4.04 14.73
C CYS A 106 0.76 3.04 15.85
N SER A 107 0.86 3.58 17.05
CA SER A 107 1.10 2.80 18.27
C SER A 107 -0.02 1.80 18.53
N GLN A 108 0.36 0.64 19.05
CA GLN A 108 -0.52 -0.45 19.47
C GLN A 108 -1.33 -1.06 18.31
N ARG A 109 -0.71 -1.11 17.13
CA ARG A 109 -1.33 -1.57 15.88
C ARG A 109 -0.39 -2.50 15.14
N ARG A 110 -0.99 -3.44 14.40
CA ARG A 110 -0.31 -4.28 13.40
C ARG A 110 -1.31 -4.80 12.36
N CYS A 111 -0.87 -5.01 11.13
CA CYS A 111 -1.68 -5.70 10.13
C CYS A 111 -2.04 -7.11 10.61
N ASP A 112 -3.21 -7.64 10.22
CA ASP A 112 -3.61 -8.98 10.64
C ASP A 112 -2.73 -10.03 9.97
N LYS A 113 -1.77 -10.58 10.72
CA LYS A 113 -0.86 -11.62 10.25
C LYS A 113 -1.55 -12.92 9.82
N ASP A 114 -2.80 -13.16 10.23
CA ASP A 114 -3.49 -14.39 9.86
C ASP A 114 -4.04 -14.33 8.42
N ILE A 115 -4.14 -13.13 7.84
CA ILE A 115 -4.72 -12.89 6.50
C ILE A 115 -3.86 -12.00 5.59
N THR A 116 -2.95 -11.21 6.15
CA THR A 116 -2.01 -10.37 5.39
C THR A 116 -0.74 -11.17 5.11
N THR A 117 -0.26 -11.14 3.86
CA THR A 117 1.04 -11.71 3.53
C THR A 117 2.15 -10.94 4.26
N HIS A 118 2.98 -11.69 4.99
CA HIS A 118 3.97 -11.11 5.88
C HIS A 118 5.14 -12.05 6.11
N ASP A 119 6.25 -11.48 6.58
CA ASP A 119 7.39 -12.20 7.10
C ASP A 119 7.86 -11.57 8.41
N LYS A 120 8.23 -12.41 9.38
CA LYS A 120 8.88 -11.97 10.62
C LYS A 120 10.38 -12.09 10.44
N ILE A 121 11.08 -10.96 10.37
CA ILE A 121 12.49 -10.92 10.00
C ILE A 121 13.43 -10.77 11.19
N CYS A 122 12.93 -10.29 12.33
CA CYS A 122 13.67 -10.19 13.59
C CYS A 122 12.82 -10.80 14.71
N THR A 123 13.46 -11.53 15.62
CA THR A 123 12.83 -12.24 16.75
C THR A 123 13.60 -12.01 18.04
N ASP A 124 12.94 -12.26 19.17
CA ASP A 124 13.52 -12.16 20.51
C ASP A 124 14.22 -13.44 20.98
N ASP A 125 14.32 -14.46 20.12
CA ASP A 125 14.90 -15.77 20.45
C ASP A 125 16.37 -15.66 20.92
N SER A 126 17.12 -14.70 20.36
CA SER A 126 18.48 -14.36 20.79
C SER A 126 18.90 -12.95 20.32
N ALA A 127 19.91 -12.36 20.99
CA ALA A 127 20.37 -10.99 20.72
C ALA A 127 20.89 -10.77 19.28
N ASP A 128 21.32 -11.83 18.59
CA ASP A 128 21.75 -11.80 17.18
C ASP A 128 20.61 -11.94 16.17
N GLN A 129 19.39 -12.22 16.63
CA GLN A 129 18.16 -12.29 15.82
C GLN A 129 17.27 -11.05 16.00
N GLN A 130 17.60 -10.19 16.96
CA GLN A 130 16.93 -8.92 17.19
C GLN A 130 17.41 -7.85 16.20
N CYS A 131 16.55 -6.86 15.93
CA CYS A 131 16.95 -5.67 15.19
C CYS A 131 16.39 -4.39 15.82
N THR A 132 17.01 -3.28 15.48
CA THR A 132 16.54 -1.93 15.81
C THR A 132 15.38 -1.52 14.92
N VAL A 133 14.66 -0.48 15.34
CA VAL A 133 13.57 0.12 14.54
C VAL A 133 14.07 0.61 13.18
N ASP A 134 15.25 1.23 13.12
CA ASP A 134 15.86 1.74 11.89
C ASP A 134 16.25 0.57 10.96
N GLU A 135 16.71 -0.56 11.52
CA GLU A 135 16.97 -1.78 10.75
C GLU A 135 15.68 -2.39 10.20
N CYS A 136 14.59 -2.41 10.97
CA CYS A 136 13.28 -2.88 10.51
C CYS A 136 12.75 -2.06 9.33
N GLU A 137 12.85 -0.73 9.40
CA GLU A 137 12.49 0.18 8.29
C GLU A 137 13.34 -0.09 7.04
N ALA A 138 14.66 -0.21 7.24
CA ALA A 138 15.61 -0.51 6.20
C ALA A 138 15.32 -1.86 5.51
N PHE A 139 14.97 -2.88 6.29
CA PHE A 139 14.60 -4.18 5.75
C PHE A 139 13.36 -4.09 4.88
N CYS A 140 12.29 -3.42 5.32
CA CYS A 140 11.11 -3.20 4.49
C CYS A 140 11.48 -2.54 3.15
N SER A 141 12.36 -1.54 3.17
CA SER A 141 12.75 -0.84 1.94
C SER A 141 13.46 -1.73 0.92
N GLN A 142 14.01 -2.86 1.34
CA GLN A 142 14.75 -3.80 0.49
C GLN A 142 13.97 -5.09 0.24
N TYR A 143 12.83 -5.28 0.90
CA TYR A 143 12.13 -6.56 0.89
C TYR A 143 11.11 -6.64 -0.25
N THR A 144 11.17 -7.76 -0.96
CA THR A 144 10.18 -8.16 -1.95
C THR A 144 9.72 -9.57 -1.62
N PHE A 145 8.41 -9.77 -1.55
CA PHE A 145 7.78 -11.06 -1.36
C PHE A 145 7.81 -11.86 -2.67
N THR A 146 8.98 -12.40 -3.03
CA THR A 146 9.23 -13.03 -4.33
C THR A 146 8.38 -14.27 -4.60
N ASP A 147 7.81 -14.87 -3.56
CA ASP A 147 6.86 -15.98 -3.69
C ASP A 147 5.50 -15.52 -4.24
N ILE A 148 5.21 -14.21 -4.20
CA ILE A 148 4.06 -13.56 -4.84
C ILE A 148 4.47 -13.04 -6.23
N SER A 149 5.42 -12.11 -6.28
CA SER A 149 5.95 -11.52 -7.52
C SER A 149 7.27 -10.78 -7.27
N ASN A 150 7.99 -10.42 -8.35
CA ASN A 150 9.18 -9.57 -8.25
C ASN A 150 8.88 -8.10 -7.97
N GLU A 151 7.60 -7.73 -7.89
CA GLU A 151 7.13 -6.37 -7.62
C GLU A 151 6.27 -6.30 -6.34
N ALA A 152 6.09 -7.40 -5.62
CA ALA A 152 5.40 -7.43 -4.34
C ALA A 152 6.30 -6.87 -3.23
N PHE A 153 6.55 -5.56 -3.25
CA PHE A 153 7.43 -4.91 -2.29
C PHE A 153 6.78 -4.79 -0.92
N CYS A 154 7.58 -4.78 0.15
CA CYS A 154 7.06 -4.39 1.45
C CYS A 154 6.49 -2.96 1.40
N THR A 155 5.32 -2.80 2.01
CA THR A 155 4.57 -1.52 2.07
C THR A 155 4.27 -1.10 3.50
N HIS A 156 4.28 -2.06 4.44
CA HIS A 156 4.06 -1.80 5.84
C HIS A 156 5.01 -2.66 6.66
N TRP A 157 5.39 -2.14 7.82
CA TRP A 157 6.20 -2.86 8.77
C TRP A 157 5.74 -2.53 10.18
N ALA A 158 5.87 -3.50 11.08
CA ALA A 158 5.50 -3.33 12.48
C ALA A 158 6.68 -3.72 13.36
N TYR A 159 6.98 -2.87 14.33
CA TYR A 159 8.12 -3.04 15.22
C TYR A 159 7.68 -3.09 16.68
N ASP A 160 8.23 -4.05 17.42
CA ASP A 160 8.14 -4.15 18.86
C ASP A 160 9.44 -3.64 19.48
N VAL A 161 9.34 -2.58 20.30
CA VAL A 161 10.50 -1.93 20.92
C VAL A 161 11.01 -2.66 22.16
N VAL A 162 10.18 -3.49 22.79
CA VAL A 162 10.54 -4.26 23.99
C VAL A 162 11.27 -5.52 23.59
N ASP A 163 10.68 -6.29 22.67
CA ASP A 163 11.21 -7.60 22.25
C ASP A 163 12.13 -7.49 21.02
N MET A 164 12.21 -6.30 20.42
CA MET A 164 13.07 -5.97 19.26
C MET A 164 12.73 -6.81 18.02
N GLU A 165 11.44 -7.04 17.82
CA GLU A 165 10.88 -7.87 16.75
C GLU A 165 10.38 -7.03 15.59
N CYS A 166 10.43 -7.59 14.39
CA CYS A 166 10.03 -6.88 13.17
C CYS A 166 9.22 -7.78 12.25
N TYR A 167 8.04 -7.29 11.87
CA TYR A 167 7.21 -7.85 10.82
C TYR A 167 7.23 -6.95 9.60
N LEU A 168 7.35 -7.55 8.42
CA LEU A 168 7.18 -6.90 7.13
C LEU A 168 5.88 -7.39 6.48
N PHE A 169 5.15 -6.52 5.79
CA PHE A 169 3.87 -6.84 5.15
C PHE A 169 3.82 -6.35 3.70
N TYR A 170 3.20 -7.18 2.85
CA TYR A 170 2.73 -6.78 1.53
C TYR A 170 1.27 -6.36 1.63
N GLY A 171 1.00 -5.07 1.40
CA GLY A 171 -0.24 -4.42 1.83
C GLY A 171 -0.41 -4.42 3.35
N CYS A 172 -1.63 -4.11 3.77
CA CYS A 172 -2.09 -4.28 5.15
C CYS A 172 -3.57 -4.67 5.09
N ILE A 173 -3.96 -5.82 5.64
CA ILE A 173 -5.36 -6.24 5.65
C ILE A 173 -5.80 -6.41 7.10
N GLY A 174 -6.94 -5.83 7.44
CA GLY A 174 -7.62 -6.07 8.72
C GLY A 174 -6.82 -5.67 9.96
N GLU A 175 -6.14 -4.52 9.96
CA GLU A 175 -5.36 -3.99 11.11
C GLU A 175 -6.02 -4.32 12.46
N LYS A 176 -5.23 -4.95 13.34
CA LYS A 176 -5.63 -5.32 14.69
C LYS A 176 -4.92 -4.44 15.70
N TYR A 177 -5.57 -4.28 16.86
CA TYR A 177 -4.88 -3.84 18.05
C TYR A 177 -3.89 -4.91 18.48
N ASP A 178 -2.66 -4.48 18.79
CA ASP A 178 -1.56 -5.33 19.25
C ASP A 178 -0.71 -4.45 20.16
N ASP A 179 -0.69 -4.69 21.47
CA ASP A 179 -0.14 -3.75 22.46
C ASP A 179 1.37 -3.58 22.42
N ASP A 180 2.06 -4.51 21.78
CA ASP A 180 3.52 -4.54 21.72
C ASP A 180 4.06 -3.83 20.46
N TYR A 181 3.24 -3.70 19.41
CA TYR A 181 3.68 -3.24 18.10
C TYR A 181 3.27 -1.80 17.77
N THR A 182 4.17 -1.10 17.07
CA THR A 182 3.84 0.11 16.31
C THR A 182 3.89 -0.20 14.83
N LEU A 183 2.80 0.08 14.12
CA LEU A 183 2.68 -0.10 12.67
C LEU A 183 3.14 1.17 11.94
N TYR A 184 3.81 0.99 10.82
CA TYR A 184 4.26 2.06 9.95
C TYR A 184 3.92 1.73 8.50
N THR A 185 3.54 2.73 7.72
CA THR A 185 3.50 2.63 6.25
C THR A 185 4.84 3.08 5.66
N GLN A 186 5.23 2.49 4.54
CA GLN A 186 6.41 2.89 3.78
C GLN A 186 6.05 3.08 2.31
N SER A 187 6.06 4.33 1.86
CA SER A 187 5.64 4.64 0.49
C SER A 187 6.74 4.33 -0.53
N TYR A 188 6.37 4.28 -1.81
CA TYR A 188 7.34 4.08 -2.90
C TYR A 188 8.49 5.10 -2.87
N GLY A 189 8.18 6.38 -2.69
CA GLY A 189 9.18 7.44 -2.65
C GLY A 189 10.14 7.29 -1.47
N GLU A 190 9.63 6.90 -0.32
CA GLU A 190 10.42 6.63 0.89
C GLU A 190 11.32 5.42 0.72
N ARG A 191 10.80 4.32 0.16
CA ARG A 191 11.58 3.15 -0.21
C ARG A 191 12.77 3.51 -1.10
N LEU A 192 12.53 4.27 -2.17
CA LEU A 192 13.60 4.69 -3.08
C LEU A 192 14.65 5.58 -2.39
N ALA A 193 14.19 6.50 -1.53
CA ALA A 193 15.08 7.37 -0.77
C ALA A 193 16.01 6.54 0.13
N LEU A 194 15.44 5.64 0.94
CA LEU A 194 16.17 4.75 1.85
C LEU A 194 17.16 3.85 1.09
N GLN A 195 16.74 3.23 -0.01
CA GLN A 195 17.63 2.43 -0.85
C GLN A 195 18.83 3.25 -1.38
N SER A 196 18.60 4.51 -1.77
CA SER A 196 19.64 5.40 -2.28
C SER A 196 20.64 5.82 -1.20
N GLU A 197 20.16 6.06 0.02
CA GLU A 197 20.98 6.40 1.18
C GLU A 197 21.89 5.25 1.59
N GLN A 198 21.36 4.02 1.58
CA GLN A 198 22.16 2.83 1.90
C GLN A 198 23.20 2.49 0.84
N THR A 199 22.88 2.72 -0.44
CA THR A 199 23.85 2.56 -1.54
C THR A 199 25.01 3.55 -1.39
N THR A 200 24.71 4.78 -0.97
CA THR A 200 25.69 5.85 -0.75
C THR A 200 26.55 5.57 0.49
N SER A 201 25.95 5.10 1.58
CA SER A 201 26.67 4.74 2.82
C SER A 201 27.68 3.62 2.60
N THR A 202 27.31 2.61 1.80
CA THR A 202 28.19 1.48 1.45
C THR A 202 29.38 1.90 0.58
N THR A 203 29.19 2.84 -0.35
CA THR A 203 30.30 3.33 -1.21
C THR A 203 31.30 4.20 -0.44
N VAL A 204 30.85 5.00 0.52
CA VAL A 204 31.74 5.82 1.36
C VAL A 204 32.57 4.95 2.33
N ALA A 205 32.00 3.89 2.88
CA ALA A 205 32.71 2.95 3.74
C ALA A 205 33.83 2.20 2.98
N MET A 206 33.60 1.78 1.73
CA MET A 206 34.62 1.12 0.90
C MET A 206 35.71 2.06 0.38
N SER A 207 35.46 3.37 0.35
CA SER A 207 36.42 4.39 -0.10
C SER A 207 37.39 4.85 1.00
N SER A 208 37.15 4.42 2.24
CA SER A 208 37.88 4.87 3.44
C SER A 208 38.82 3.79 4.03
N SER A 209 39.14 2.74 3.26
CA SER A 209 40.05 1.66 3.63
C SER A 209 41.38 1.71 2.87
#